data_AF-A0A954SJS3-F1
#
_entry.id   AF-A0A954SJS3-F1
#
_cell.length_a   1.000
_cell.length_b   1.000
_cell.length_c   1.000
_cell.angle_alpha   90.00
_cell.angle_beta   90.00
_cell.angle_gamma   90.00
#
_symmetry.space_group_name_H-M   'P 1'
#
loop_
_entity.id
_entity.type
_entity.pdbx_description
1 polymer ?
#
loop_
_entity_poly.entity_id
_entity_poly.type
_entity_poly.pdbx_seq_one_letter_code
_entity_poly.pdbx_strand_id
1 'polypeptide(L)'
;MRFQRDSSPPPYLNRADQYRLLALCVMLLVIALAIREAANPQTWAWLLPGDEPAELAPVEDLEDISFLVKEGRGQRNLAPDEFIAVQSDDVAVPEEATGEPRTEPATSRIEVDGDLLKNVDDNHLGWRRGDLVALQAILERVRETPLDDLVRAQGEEASFRVINTEPELYRGRLLHLRGVLHRLEVFPQEGVTDPAKTVYAGWMVTEDSGNHPWMVLCTELPPGLPPSQSMEVPVTVSAYFFKRFGYGTQDGATLAPLLIGKQFHLLPTVKQDRQRTESITYYVLAVLAAICLMFGLMLYFFMRSDRKFSKSHLAKLAKSSHDPQPVDLELLKRLETVDPGEAFKDFKAPENDGDQQS
;
A
#
# COMPACT_ATOMS: atom_id res chain seq x y z
N MET A 1 -6.93 4.66 73.68
CA MET A 1 -6.66 5.76 72.73
C MET A 1 -6.07 5.15 71.46
N ARG A 2 -6.73 5.32 70.31
CA ARG A 2 -6.26 4.83 68.99
C ARG A 2 -5.58 5.99 68.27
N PHE A 3 -4.32 5.82 67.89
CA PHE A 3 -3.62 6.75 67.00
C PHE A 3 -4.06 6.48 65.57
N GLN A 4 -4.79 7.42 64.96
CA GLN A 4 -4.96 7.48 63.52
C GLN A 4 -3.62 7.89 62.90
N ARG A 5 -3.07 7.03 62.04
CA ARG A 5 -1.96 7.38 61.17
C ARG A 5 -2.57 8.05 59.94
N ASP A 6 -2.46 9.37 59.86
CA ASP A 6 -2.71 10.08 58.62
C ASP A 6 -1.56 9.78 57.65
N SER A 7 -1.78 8.83 56.74
CA SER A 7 -0.96 8.67 55.56
C SER A 7 -1.35 9.78 54.57
N SER A 8 -0.61 10.89 54.58
CA SER A 8 -0.75 11.91 53.53
C SER A 8 -0.60 11.26 52.15
N PRO A 9 -1.49 11.53 51.18
CA PRO A 9 -1.36 10.98 49.85
C PRO A 9 -0.02 11.44 49.23
N PRO A 10 0.64 10.59 48.43
CA PRO A 10 1.87 10.96 47.74
C PRO A 10 1.67 12.28 46.98
N PRO A 11 2.60 13.25 47.08
CA PRO A 11 2.43 14.55 46.44
C PRO A 11 2.70 14.43 44.93
N TYR A 12 1.69 14.02 44.16
CA TYR A 12 1.77 13.85 42.69
C TYR A 12 2.01 15.17 41.92
N LEU A 13 1.97 16.32 42.61
CA LEU A 13 2.10 17.67 42.04
C LEU A 13 3.50 18.29 42.23
N ASN A 14 4.47 17.53 42.72
CA ASN A 14 5.85 18.03 42.77
C ASN A 14 6.40 18.17 41.34
N ARG A 15 7.09 19.28 41.04
CA ARG A 15 7.64 19.55 39.69
C ARG A 15 8.53 18.40 39.19
N ALA A 16 9.27 17.76 40.09
CA ALA A 16 10.11 16.61 39.77
C ALA A 16 9.28 15.38 39.29
N ASP A 17 8.12 15.14 39.88
CA ASP A 17 7.24 14.02 39.51
C ASP A 17 6.41 14.32 38.26
N GLN A 18 6.07 15.59 38.02
CA GLN A 18 5.46 16.03 36.76
C GLN A 18 6.38 15.78 35.55
N TYR A 19 7.69 16.04 35.70
CA TYR A 19 8.65 15.70 34.64
C TYR A 19 8.77 14.19 34.40
N ARG A 20 8.62 13.36 35.45
CA ARG A 20 8.63 11.89 35.31
C ARG A 20 7.40 11.39 34.55
N LEU A 21 6.22 11.89 34.90
CA LEU A 21 4.97 11.58 34.20
C LEU A 21 5.02 12.03 32.73
N LEU A 22 5.55 13.22 32.46
CA LEU A 22 5.71 13.71 31.10
C LEU A 22 6.71 12.88 30.31
N ALA A 23 7.85 12.49 30.91
CA ALA A 23 8.83 11.61 30.27
C ALA A 23 8.24 10.23 29.93
N LEU A 24 7.41 9.66 30.81
CA LEU A 24 6.70 8.40 30.55
C LEU A 24 5.70 8.53 29.39
N CYS A 25 4.94 9.62 29.34
CA CYS A 25 4.01 9.88 28.25
C CYS A 25 4.73 10.05 26.92
N VAL A 26 5.86 10.77 26.90
CA VAL A 26 6.68 10.95 25.70
C VAL A 26 7.31 9.62 25.27
N MET A 27 7.78 8.79 26.19
CA MET A 27 8.30 7.45 25.90
C MET A 27 7.22 6.57 25.23
N LEU A 28 6.00 6.60 25.77
CA LEU A 28 4.89 5.83 25.22
C LEU A 28 4.50 6.32 23.82
N LEU A 29 4.55 7.63 23.57
CA LEU A 29 4.29 8.21 22.26
C LEU A 29 5.37 7.84 21.23
N VAL A 30 6.65 7.85 21.62
CA VAL A 30 7.75 7.40 20.76
C VAL A 30 7.63 5.91 20.43
N ILE A 31 7.27 5.06 21.41
CA ILE A 31 7.04 3.63 21.18
C ILE A 31 5.87 3.43 20.21
N ALA A 32 4.75 4.14 20.38
CA ALA A 32 3.61 4.03 19.48
C ALA A 32 3.95 4.47 18.04
N LEU A 33 4.76 5.52 17.88
CA LEU A 33 5.26 5.94 16.56
C LEU A 33 6.21 4.90 15.96
N ALA A 34 7.09 4.30 16.76
CA ALA A 34 7.98 3.24 16.30
C ALA A 34 7.21 1.97 15.88
N ILE A 35 6.16 1.59 16.61
CA ILE A 35 5.28 0.46 16.24
C ILE A 35 4.55 0.76 14.93
N ARG A 36 4.04 1.98 14.76
CA ARG A 36 3.38 2.39 13.52
C ARG A 36 4.32 2.31 12.32
N GLU A 37 5.58 2.75 12.48
CA GLU A 37 6.55 2.70 11.39
C GLU A 37 7.05 1.27 11.11
N ALA A 38 7.15 0.45 12.15
CA ALA A 38 7.47 -0.97 12.03
C ALA A 38 6.35 -1.78 11.35
N ALA A 39 5.10 -1.31 11.40
CA ALA A 39 3.97 -1.94 10.70
C ALA A 39 3.97 -1.68 9.18
N ASN A 40 4.82 -0.78 8.67
CA ASN A 40 4.96 -0.56 7.23
C ASN A 40 5.86 -1.66 6.61
N PRO A 41 5.34 -2.53 5.73
CA PRO A 41 6.10 -3.65 5.18
C PRO A 41 7.28 -3.21 4.29
N GLN A 42 7.24 -1.99 3.74
CA GLN A 42 8.32 -1.43 2.93
C GLN A 42 9.62 -1.22 3.75
N THR A 43 9.53 -1.01 5.06
CA THR A 43 10.69 -0.78 5.95
C THR A 43 11.54 -2.03 6.16
N TRP A 44 10.96 -3.22 5.96
CA TRP A 44 11.60 -4.52 6.21
C TRP A 44 12.08 -5.23 4.95
N ALA A 45 11.83 -4.68 3.77
CA ALA A 45 12.14 -5.32 2.48
C ALA A 45 13.65 -5.60 2.26
N TRP A 46 14.54 -4.92 2.99
CA TRP A 46 15.98 -5.14 2.93
C TRP A 46 16.49 -6.21 3.90
N LEU A 47 15.72 -6.52 4.95
CA LEU A 47 16.12 -7.48 6.01
C LEU A 47 15.63 -8.90 5.70
N LEU A 48 14.52 -9.01 4.96
CA LEU A 48 14.00 -10.24 4.41
C LEU A 48 14.03 -10.11 2.88
N PRO A 49 15.19 -10.36 2.21
CA PRO A 49 15.18 -10.54 0.78
C PRO A 49 14.16 -11.64 0.49
N GLY A 50 13.08 -11.27 -0.23
CA GLY A 50 11.92 -12.12 -0.39
C GLY A 50 12.35 -13.53 -0.78
N ASP A 51 11.88 -14.51 -0.01
CA ASP A 51 11.90 -15.89 -0.43
C ASP A 51 11.38 -15.94 -1.87
N GLU A 52 12.14 -16.61 -2.73
CA GLU A 52 11.71 -16.90 -4.10
C GLU A 52 10.24 -17.33 -4.06
N PRO A 53 9.40 -16.85 -5.00
CA PRO A 53 8.00 -17.23 -5.02
C PRO A 53 7.96 -18.75 -4.99
N ALA A 54 7.45 -19.29 -3.88
CA ALA A 54 7.17 -20.71 -3.78
C ALA A 54 6.37 -21.07 -5.02
N GLU A 55 6.95 -21.91 -5.87
CA GLU A 55 6.22 -22.66 -6.89
C GLU A 55 4.99 -23.22 -6.17
N LEU A 56 3.85 -22.56 -6.37
CA LEU A 56 2.58 -23.06 -5.92
C LEU A 56 2.44 -24.40 -6.64
N ALA A 57 2.42 -25.48 -5.86
CA ALA A 57 2.20 -26.82 -6.37
C ALA A 57 1.01 -26.79 -7.34
N PRO A 58 1.10 -27.50 -8.48
CA PRO A 58 0.05 -27.48 -9.48
C PRO A 58 -1.27 -27.92 -8.84
N VAL A 59 -2.19 -26.98 -8.67
CA VAL A 59 -3.58 -27.27 -8.31
C VAL A 59 -4.18 -27.90 -9.57
N GLU A 60 -4.52 -29.18 -9.48
CA GLU A 60 -4.93 -30.04 -10.60
C GLU A 60 -6.16 -29.56 -11.39
N ASP A 61 -6.89 -28.54 -10.92
CA ASP A 61 -8.05 -27.97 -11.61
C ASP A 61 -8.05 -26.43 -11.60
N LEU A 62 -7.25 -25.82 -12.49
CA LEU A 62 -7.25 -24.37 -12.74
C LEU A 62 -8.48 -23.89 -13.55
N GLU A 63 -9.21 -24.80 -14.21
CA GLU A 63 -10.33 -24.45 -15.10
C GLU A 63 -11.55 -23.83 -14.35
N ASP A 64 -11.65 -24.01 -13.02
CA ASP A 64 -12.86 -23.71 -12.23
C ASP A 64 -12.77 -22.50 -11.27
N ILE A 65 -11.62 -21.82 -11.16
CA ILE A 65 -11.49 -20.66 -10.26
C ILE A 65 -11.97 -19.39 -10.98
N SER A 66 -13.23 -18.99 -10.73
CA SER A 66 -13.82 -17.73 -11.20
C SER A 66 -13.69 -16.60 -10.17
N PHE A 67 -13.22 -15.42 -10.57
CA PHE A 67 -13.19 -14.19 -9.75
C PHE A 67 -14.53 -13.46 -9.67
N LEU A 68 -15.57 -14.00 -10.30
CA LEU A 68 -16.92 -13.51 -10.10
C LEU A 68 -17.25 -13.64 -8.61
N VAL A 69 -17.62 -12.52 -7.99
CA VAL A 69 -18.45 -12.57 -6.78
C VAL A 69 -19.65 -13.41 -7.19
N LYS A 70 -19.74 -14.64 -6.65
CA LYS A 70 -21.00 -15.39 -6.68
C LYS A 70 -22.00 -14.56 -5.87
N GLU A 71 -22.61 -13.55 -6.48
CA GLU A 71 -24.01 -13.33 -6.23
C GLU A 71 -24.65 -14.68 -6.53
N GLY A 72 -25.12 -15.34 -5.48
CA GLY A 72 -25.63 -16.69 -5.59
C GLY A 72 -26.54 -16.76 -6.81
N ARG A 73 -26.23 -17.67 -7.74
CA ARG A 73 -27.22 -18.12 -8.72
C ARG A 73 -28.50 -18.44 -7.94
N GLY A 74 -29.48 -17.56 -8.05
CA GLY A 74 -30.76 -17.67 -7.35
C GLY A 74 -31.01 -16.62 -6.28
N GLN A 75 -31.07 -15.33 -6.65
CA GLN A 75 -32.02 -14.42 -5.98
C GLN A 75 -32.48 -13.28 -6.89
N ARG A 76 -33.09 -13.64 -8.03
CA ARG A 76 -34.36 -12.97 -8.34
C ARG A 76 -35.38 -13.60 -7.41
N ASN A 77 -35.98 -12.78 -6.55
CA ASN A 77 -37.21 -13.14 -5.86
C ASN A 77 -38.29 -13.27 -6.94
N LEU A 78 -38.36 -14.45 -7.55
CA LEU A 78 -39.51 -14.83 -8.37
C LEU A 78 -40.73 -14.72 -7.47
N ALA A 79 -41.81 -14.13 -7.97
CA ALA A 79 -43.07 -14.21 -7.26
C ALA A 79 -43.46 -15.70 -7.14
N PRO A 80 -44.23 -16.11 -6.11
CA PRO A 80 -44.85 -17.44 -6.13
C PRO A 80 -45.62 -17.58 -7.46
N ASP A 81 -45.23 -18.58 -8.28
CA ASP A 81 -45.76 -18.95 -9.60
C ASP A 81 -45.00 -18.47 -10.88
N GLU A 82 -43.79 -17.91 -10.77
CA GLU A 82 -42.97 -17.56 -11.96
C GLU A 82 -41.87 -18.61 -12.25
N PHE A 83 -41.84 -19.15 -13.47
CA PHE A 83 -40.76 -19.99 -13.98
C PHE A 83 -40.27 -19.47 -15.34
N ILE A 84 -38.95 -19.50 -15.58
CA ILE A 84 -38.34 -19.13 -16.85
C ILE A 84 -37.75 -20.40 -17.49
N ALA A 85 -38.20 -20.72 -18.70
CA ALA A 85 -37.54 -21.68 -19.57
C ALA A 85 -36.68 -20.91 -20.58
N VAL A 86 -35.36 -21.00 -20.47
CA VAL A 86 -34.44 -20.47 -21.49
C VAL A 86 -34.05 -21.65 -22.39
N GLN A 87 -34.76 -21.78 -23.51
CA GLN A 87 -34.31 -22.54 -24.66
C GLN A 87 -33.54 -21.58 -25.57
N SER A 88 -32.26 -21.85 -25.82
CA SER A 88 -31.54 -21.24 -26.93
C SER A 88 -31.36 -22.29 -27.99
N ASP A 89 -32.18 -22.20 -29.03
CA ASP A 89 -32.20 -23.10 -30.16
C ASP A 89 -30.89 -23.05 -30.96
N ASP A 90 -30.41 -24.25 -31.29
CA ASP A 90 -29.51 -24.53 -32.40
C ASP A 90 -30.05 -23.89 -33.68
N VAL A 91 -29.24 -23.03 -34.31
CA VAL A 91 -29.39 -22.72 -35.73
C VAL A 91 -28.06 -22.99 -36.42
N ALA A 92 -27.97 -24.19 -36.98
CA ALA A 92 -27.01 -24.53 -38.02
C ALA A 92 -27.52 -24.06 -39.41
N VAL A 93 -26.61 -24.14 -40.39
CA VAL A 93 -26.78 -24.21 -41.87
C VAL A 93 -26.39 -22.92 -42.62
N PRO A 94 -25.61 -22.97 -43.73
CA PRO A 94 -24.48 -23.84 -44.10
C PRO A 94 -23.30 -23.09 -44.80
N GLU A 95 -22.24 -23.85 -45.02
CA GLU A 95 -21.03 -23.60 -45.83
C GLU A 95 -21.32 -23.56 -47.35
N GLU A 96 -20.81 -22.54 -48.07
CA GLU A 96 -20.17 -22.63 -49.40
C GLU A 96 -19.84 -21.22 -49.97
N ALA A 97 -18.57 -20.97 -50.32
CA ALA A 97 -18.15 -20.41 -51.60
C ALA A 97 -16.63 -20.11 -51.65
N THR A 98 -15.92 -21.00 -52.37
CA THR A 98 -14.98 -20.68 -53.46
C THR A 98 -13.93 -19.58 -53.28
N GLY A 99 -12.66 -20.01 -53.33
CA GLY A 99 -11.51 -19.12 -53.28
C GLY A 99 -11.23 -18.37 -54.59
N GLU A 100 -10.71 -17.15 -54.41
CA GLU A 100 -9.66 -16.51 -55.21
C GLU A 100 -8.82 -15.64 -54.25
N PRO A 101 -7.50 -15.47 -54.48
CA PRO A 101 -6.62 -14.76 -53.55
C PRO A 101 -6.91 -13.26 -53.60
N ARG A 102 -7.74 -12.81 -52.66
CA ARG A 102 -8.12 -11.41 -52.52
C ARG A 102 -6.98 -10.67 -51.85
N THR A 103 -6.36 -9.74 -52.57
CA THR A 103 -5.45 -8.76 -51.97
C THR A 103 -6.27 -7.88 -51.02
N GLU A 104 -6.28 -8.27 -49.76
CA GLU A 104 -7.03 -7.62 -48.71
C GLU A 104 -6.55 -6.17 -48.47
N PRO A 105 -7.47 -5.19 -48.33
CA PRO A 105 -7.11 -3.83 -47.97
C PRO A 105 -6.44 -3.83 -46.58
N ALA A 106 -5.48 -2.93 -46.35
CA ALA A 106 -4.70 -2.86 -45.12
C ALA A 106 -5.55 -2.81 -43.83
N THR A 107 -6.80 -2.36 -43.90
CA THR A 107 -7.77 -2.33 -42.79
C THR A 107 -8.26 -3.71 -42.37
N SER A 108 -8.47 -4.66 -43.28
CA SER A 108 -8.94 -6.02 -42.91
C SER A 108 -7.84 -6.87 -42.27
N ARG A 109 -6.57 -6.50 -42.47
CA ARG A 109 -5.43 -7.14 -41.79
C ARG A 109 -5.36 -6.80 -40.30
N ILE A 110 -5.94 -5.67 -39.89
CA ILE A 110 -5.84 -5.14 -38.52
C ILE A 110 -7.05 -5.55 -37.68
N GLU A 111 -8.20 -5.82 -38.29
CA GLU A 111 -9.36 -6.32 -37.54
C GLU A 111 -9.19 -7.80 -37.14
N VAL A 112 -9.51 -8.10 -35.89
CA VAL A 112 -9.56 -9.47 -35.37
C VAL A 112 -10.97 -10.02 -35.62
N ASP A 113 -11.04 -11.23 -36.18
CA ASP A 113 -12.32 -11.91 -36.40
C ASP A 113 -13.04 -12.15 -35.06
N GLY A 114 -14.26 -11.62 -34.96
CA GLY A 114 -15.10 -11.76 -33.77
C GLY A 114 -15.46 -13.21 -33.45
N ASP A 115 -15.51 -14.10 -34.45
CA ASP A 115 -15.85 -15.51 -34.24
C ASP A 115 -14.77 -16.25 -33.45
N LEU A 116 -13.49 -15.85 -33.61
CA LEU A 116 -12.37 -16.39 -32.81
C LEU A 116 -12.48 -16.03 -31.33
N LEU A 117 -13.17 -14.93 -31.02
CA LEU A 117 -13.23 -14.34 -29.68
C LEU A 117 -14.45 -14.80 -28.86
N LYS A 118 -15.40 -15.52 -29.48
CA LYS A 118 -16.66 -15.96 -28.84
C LYS A 118 -16.46 -16.86 -27.62
N ASN A 119 -15.38 -17.64 -27.61
CA ASN A 119 -15.08 -18.63 -26.56
C ASN A 119 -14.07 -18.10 -25.52
N VAL A 120 -13.78 -16.79 -25.52
CA VAL A 120 -12.84 -16.16 -24.59
C VAL A 120 -13.61 -15.67 -23.37
N ASP A 121 -13.32 -16.24 -22.21
CA ASP A 121 -14.05 -15.95 -20.96
C ASP A 121 -13.25 -15.04 -20.04
N ASP A 122 -13.83 -13.94 -19.58
CA ASP A 122 -13.17 -13.06 -18.60
C ASP A 122 -13.20 -13.61 -17.17
N ASN A 123 -12.32 -13.07 -16.32
CA ASN A 123 -12.37 -13.25 -14.86
C ASN A 123 -12.06 -14.66 -14.37
N HIS A 124 -11.19 -15.37 -15.08
CA HIS A 124 -10.67 -16.68 -14.67
C HIS A 124 -9.17 -16.65 -14.40
N LEU A 125 -8.74 -17.48 -13.46
CA LEU A 125 -7.32 -17.68 -13.18
C LEU A 125 -6.71 -18.53 -14.29
N GLY A 126 -5.64 -18.02 -14.92
CA GLY A 126 -4.96 -18.77 -15.98
C GLY A 126 -5.74 -18.84 -17.29
N TRP A 127 -5.44 -19.87 -18.09
CA TRP A 127 -5.90 -20.00 -19.47
C TRP A 127 -6.91 -21.13 -19.62
N ARG A 128 -8.02 -20.87 -20.31
CA ARG A 128 -8.95 -21.89 -20.77
C ARG A 128 -8.54 -22.37 -22.15
N ARG A 129 -8.96 -23.58 -22.53
CA ARG A 129 -8.71 -24.13 -23.87
C ARG A 129 -9.25 -23.22 -24.98
N GLY A 130 -10.42 -22.61 -24.78
CA GLY A 130 -10.99 -21.63 -25.69
C GLY A 130 -10.11 -20.38 -25.86
N ASP A 131 -9.50 -19.90 -24.76
CA ASP A 131 -8.60 -18.74 -24.80
C ASP A 131 -7.34 -19.03 -25.61
N LEU A 132 -6.78 -20.24 -25.52
CA LEU A 132 -5.49 -20.58 -26.14
C LEU A 132 -5.56 -20.52 -27.68
N VAL A 133 -6.67 -20.97 -28.27
CA VAL A 133 -6.87 -20.91 -29.74
C VAL A 133 -6.91 -19.46 -30.21
N ALA A 134 -7.69 -18.62 -29.52
CA ALA A 134 -7.82 -17.21 -29.85
C ALA A 134 -6.51 -16.43 -29.60
N LEU A 135 -5.84 -16.71 -28.49
CA LEU A 135 -4.53 -16.15 -28.15
C LEU A 135 -3.51 -16.44 -29.25
N GLN A 136 -3.40 -17.70 -29.67
CA GLN A 136 -2.45 -18.10 -30.69
C GLN A 136 -2.73 -17.41 -32.03
N ALA A 137 -3.99 -17.35 -32.45
CA ALA A 137 -4.40 -16.66 -33.68
C ALA A 137 -4.02 -15.17 -33.66
N ILE A 138 -4.24 -14.47 -32.54
CA ILE A 138 -3.86 -13.05 -32.41
C ILE A 138 -2.34 -12.89 -32.37
N LEU A 139 -1.61 -13.76 -31.66
CA LEU A 139 -0.14 -13.72 -31.64
C LEU A 139 0.46 -13.92 -33.04
N GLU A 140 -0.06 -14.87 -33.81
CA GLU A 140 0.35 -15.11 -35.19
C GLU A 140 0.04 -13.89 -36.07
N ARG A 141 -1.17 -13.32 -35.95
CA ARG A 141 -1.55 -12.10 -36.66
C ARG A 141 -0.63 -10.92 -36.34
N VAL A 142 -0.31 -10.71 -35.06
CA VAL A 142 0.57 -9.64 -34.60
C VAL A 142 1.99 -9.82 -35.12
N ARG A 143 2.49 -11.07 -35.19
CA ARG A 143 3.80 -11.36 -35.78
C ARG A 143 3.85 -10.98 -37.26
N GLU A 144 2.81 -11.31 -38.01
CA GLU A 144 2.72 -11.02 -39.46
C GLU A 144 2.49 -9.53 -39.76
N THR A 145 1.87 -8.79 -38.85
CA THR A 145 1.56 -7.37 -39.05
C THR A 145 2.79 -6.49 -38.83
N PRO A 146 3.19 -5.61 -39.76
CA PRO A 146 4.26 -4.65 -39.53
C PRO A 146 3.97 -3.73 -38.33
N LEU A 147 4.99 -3.43 -37.53
CA LEU A 147 4.84 -2.58 -36.34
C LEU A 147 4.28 -1.20 -36.68
N ASP A 148 4.79 -0.61 -37.77
CA ASP A 148 4.34 0.68 -38.29
C ASP A 148 2.84 0.71 -38.60
N ASP A 149 2.26 -0.40 -39.05
CA ASP A 149 0.85 -0.45 -39.41
C ASP A 149 -0.02 -0.47 -38.15
N LEU A 150 0.42 -1.18 -37.09
CA LEU A 150 -0.24 -1.16 -35.78
C LEU A 150 -0.18 0.24 -35.13
N VAL A 151 0.95 0.93 -35.26
CA VAL A 151 1.12 2.28 -34.70
C VAL A 151 0.30 3.31 -35.48
N ARG A 152 0.24 3.22 -36.81
CA ARG A 152 -0.52 4.14 -37.66
C ARG A 152 -2.02 3.89 -37.62
N ALA A 153 -2.45 2.68 -37.30
CA ALA A 153 -3.86 2.37 -37.14
C ALA A 153 -4.48 3.29 -36.08
N GLN A 154 -5.72 3.74 -36.34
CA GLN A 154 -6.48 4.53 -35.38
C GLN A 154 -7.00 3.63 -34.25
N GLY A 155 -6.07 3.17 -33.40
CA GLY A 155 -6.41 2.49 -32.16
C GLY A 155 -7.17 3.43 -31.23
N GLU A 156 -8.10 2.87 -30.46
CA GLU A 156 -8.89 3.63 -29.51
C GLU A 156 -8.06 3.94 -28.25
N GLU A 157 -8.23 5.14 -27.71
CA GLU A 157 -7.79 5.45 -26.35
C GLU A 157 -8.95 5.14 -25.40
N ALA A 158 -8.80 4.09 -24.60
CA ALA A 158 -9.83 3.65 -23.66
C ALA A 158 -9.27 3.65 -22.23
N SER A 159 -10.07 4.18 -21.30
CA SER A 159 -9.67 4.22 -19.88
C SER A 159 -9.69 2.83 -19.25
N PHE A 160 -8.81 2.63 -18.27
CA PHE A 160 -8.72 1.42 -17.47
C PHE A 160 -10.06 1.05 -16.83
N ARG A 161 -10.81 2.04 -16.33
CA ARG A 161 -12.12 1.81 -15.70
C ARG A 161 -13.13 1.27 -16.72
N VAL A 162 -13.19 1.86 -17.92
CA VAL A 162 -14.15 1.45 -18.95
C VAL A 162 -13.87 0.03 -19.40
N ILE A 163 -12.62 -0.31 -19.68
CA ILE A 163 -12.24 -1.67 -20.11
C ILE A 163 -12.55 -2.73 -19.04
N ASN A 164 -12.41 -2.38 -17.76
CA ASN A 164 -12.78 -3.31 -16.69
C ASN A 164 -14.28 -3.45 -16.47
N THR A 165 -15.07 -2.44 -16.85
CA THR A 165 -16.53 -2.43 -16.67
C THR A 165 -17.24 -3.07 -17.87
N GLU A 166 -16.76 -2.78 -19.08
CA GLU A 166 -17.37 -3.17 -20.35
C GLU A 166 -16.36 -3.89 -21.27
N PRO A 167 -15.71 -4.97 -20.81
CA PRO A 167 -14.64 -5.64 -21.57
C PRO A 167 -15.12 -6.20 -22.93
N GLU A 168 -16.38 -6.63 -23.00
CA GLU A 168 -16.99 -7.19 -24.20
C GLU A 168 -17.00 -6.21 -25.39
N LEU A 169 -17.15 -4.91 -25.13
CA LEU A 169 -17.19 -3.90 -26.19
C LEU A 169 -15.82 -3.68 -26.84
N TYR A 170 -14.75 -3.95 -26.11
CA TYR A 170 -13.37 -3.68 -26.54
C TYR A 170 -12.62 -4.94 -26.97
N ARG A 171 -13.21 -6.14 -26.80
CA ARG A 171 -12.55 -7.40 -27.15
C ARG A 171 -12.16 -7.42 -28.63
N GLY A 172 -10.88 -7.70 -28.90
CA GLY A 172 -10.31 -7.69 -30.24
C GLY A 172 -10.06 -6.30 -30.83
N ARG A 173 -10.41 -5.21 -30.13
CA ARG A 173 -10.13 -3.85 -30.61
C ARG A 173 -8.68 -3.47 -30.34
N LEU A 174 -8.10 -2.75 -31.30
CA LEU A 174 -6.78 -2.17 -31.16
C LEU A 174 -6.84 -0.95 -30.24
N LEU A 175 -6.01 -0.95 -29.21
CA LEU A 175 -5.89 0.14 -28.25
C LEU A 175 -4.49 0.76 -28.30
N HIS A 176 -4.44 2.06 -28.06
CA HIS A 176 -3.19 2.79 -27.86
C HIS A 176 -3.07 3.21 -26.40
N LEU A 177 -2.05 2.68 -25.72
CA LEU A 177 -1.81 2.94 -24.31
C LEU A 177 -0.48 3.65 -24.10
N ARG A 178 -0.46 4.54 -23.11
CA ARG A 178 0.73 5.23 -22.62
C ARG A 178 0.86 5.04 -21.12
N GLY A 179 2.03 4.61 -20.66
CA GLY A 179 2.25 4.37 -19.25
C GLY A 179 3.71 4.13 -18.89
N VAL A 180 3.91 3.58 -17.70
CA VAL A 180 5.23 3.20 -17.18
C VAL A 180 5.28 1.68 -17.08
N LEU A 181 6.26 1.09 -17.76
CA LEU A 181 6.55 -0.33 -17.66
C LEU A 181 7.32 -0.59 -16.38
N HIS A 182 6.82 -1.52 -15.57
CA HIS A 182 7.38 -1.88 -14.26
C HIS A 182 8.10 -3.22 -14.26
N ARG A 183 7.65 -4.15 -15.10
CA ARG A 183 8.24 -5.47 -15.23
C ARG A 183 8.13 -5.95 -16.67
N LEU A 184 9.15 -6.64 -17.15
CA LEU A 184 9.17 -7.30 -18.44
C LEU A 184 9.81 -8.67 -18.27
N GLU A 185 9.10 -9.72 -18.60
CA GLU A 185 9.56 -11.10 -18.42
C GLU A 185 9.27 -11.94 -19.64
N VAL A 186 9.94 -13.08 -19.76
CA VAL A 186 9.61 -14.08 -20.78
C VAL A 186 8.33 -14.77 -20.33
N PHE A 187 7.32 -14.76 -21.19
CA PHE A 187 6.07 -15.44 -20.92
C PHE A 187 6.26 -16.95 -21.19
N PRO A 188 6.08 -17.82 -20.19
CA PRO A 188 6.31 -19.24 -20.35
C PRO A 188 5.23 -19.84 -21.26
N GLN A 189 5.65 -20.33 -22.43
CA GLN A 189 4.80 -21.11 -23.34
C GLN A 189 5.33 -22.54 -23.40
N GLU A 190 4.48 -23.51 -23.07
CA GLU A 190 4.85 -24.92 -23.15
C GLU A 190 5.21 -25.31 -24.59
N GLY A 191 6.33 -26.01 -24.77
CA GLY A 191 6.76 -26.54 -26.06
C GLY A 191 7.35 -25.52 -27.04
N VAL A 192 7.47 -24.25 -26.68
CA VAL A 192 8.11 -23.24 -27.55
C VAL A 192 9.60 -23.14 -27.24
N THR A 193 10.43 -23.73 -28.11
CA THR A 193 11.91 -23.64 -28.02
C THR A 193 12.50 -22.61 -28.98
N ASP A 194 11.73 -22.15 -29.95
CA ASP A 194 12.19 -21.19 -30.97
C ASP A 194 12.20 -19.74 -30.41
N PRO A 195 13.36 -19.06 -30.36
CA PRO A 195 13.45 -17.67 -29.96
C PRO A 195 12.52 -16.73 -30.76
N ALA A 196 12.27 -17.02 -32.04
CA ALA A 196 11.38 -16.22 -32.90
C ALA A 196 9.90 -16.34 -32.50
N LYS A 197 9.54 -17.36 -31.73
CA LYS A 197 8.19 -17.58 -31.19
C LYS A 197 8.08 -17.22 -29.72
N THR A 198 9.15 -16.73 -29.11
CA THR A 198 9.12 -16.28 -27.72
C THR A 198 8.13 -15.12 -27.56
N VAL A 199 7.35 -15.17 -26.49
CA VAL A 199 6.43 -14.09 -26.11
C VAL A 199 6.92 -13.49 -24.80
N TYR A 200 6.77 -12.18 -24.66
CA TYR A 200 7.18 -11.43 -23.49
C TYR A 200 5.95 -10.86 -22.80
N ALA A 201 5.91 -10.95 -21.46
CA ALA A 201 4.88 -10.32 -20.66
C ALA A 201 5.42 -9.03 -20.05
N GLY A 202 4.85 -7.90 -20.47
CA GLY A 202 5.11 -6.59 -19.89
C GLY A 202 3.98 -6.18 -18.95
N TRP A 203 4.34 -5.73 -17.76
CA TRP A 203 3.41 -5.22 -16.76
C TRP A 203 3.60 -3.71 -16.67
N MET A 204 2.60 -2.97 -17.14
CA MET A 204 2.65 -1.51 -17.18
C MET A 204 1.49 -0.88 -16.41
N VAL A 205 1.71 0.33 -15.91
CA VAL A 205 0.70 1.12 -15.22
C VAL A 205 0.45 2.39 -16.04
N THR A 206 -0.82 2.69 -16.29
CA THR A 206 -1.24 3.95 -16.93
C THR A 206 -1.59 4.98 -15.86
N GLU A 207 -1.66 6.25 -16.23
CA GLU A 207 -1.98 7.33 -15.30
C GLU A 207 -3.32 7.13 -14.58
N ASP A 208 -4.29 6.52 -15.28
CA ASP A 208 -5.64 6.27 -14.79
C ASP A 208 -5.83 4.90 -14.09
N SER A 209 -4.85 4.00 -14.14
CA SER A 209 -4.97 2.66 -13.53
C SER A 209 -4.49 2.59 -12.08
N GLY A 210 -3.83 3.63 -11.57
CA GLY A 210 -3.36 3.69 -10.19
C GLY A 210 -2.33 2.60 -9.90
N ASN A 211 -2.62 1.69 -8.98
CA ASN A 211 -1.73 0.55 -8.66
C ASN A 211 -2.10 -0.74 -9.42
N HIS A 212 -3.10 -0.69 -10.31
CA HIS A 212 -3.53 -1.85 -11.06
C HIS A 212 -2.80 -1.91 -12.42
N PRO A 213 -2.10 -3.00 -12.72
CA PRO A 213 -1.34 -3.09 -13.96
C PRO A 213 -2.22 -3.53 -15.13
N TRP A 214 -1.78 -3.15 -16.32
CA TRP A 214 -2.08 -3.80 -17.58
C TRP A 214 -1.05 -4.89 -17.83
N MET A 215 -1.51 -6.05 -18.28
CA MET A 215 -0.62 -7.10 -18.76
C MET A 215 -0.61 -7.04 -20.29
N VAL A 216 0.56 -6.90 -20.89
CA VAL A 216 0.71 -6.82 -22.35
C VAL A 216 1.64 -7.92 -22.81
N LEU A 217 1.14 -8.79 -23.69
CA LEU A 217 1.94 -9.79 -24.37
C LEU A 217 2.54 -9.19 -25.63
N CYS A 218 3.86 -9.23 -25.74
CA CYS A 218 4.61 -8.75 -26.90
C CYS A 218 5.33 -9.91 -27.60
N THR A 219 5.36 -9.87 -28.93
CA THR A 219 6.07 -10.87 -29.73
C THR A 219 7.54 -10.50 -29.94
N GLU A 220 7.89 -9.23 -29.74
CA GLU A 220 9.24 -8.70 -29.91
C GLU A 220 9.64 -7.80 -28.73
N LEU A 221 10.93 -7.84 -28.36
CA LEU A 221 11.50 -6.89 -27.39
C LEU A 221 11.89 -5.59 -28.09
N PRO A 222 11.68 -4.42 -27.46
CA PRO A 222 12.24 -3.19 -27.97
C PRO A 222 13.77 -3.16 -27.91
N PRO A 223 14.42 -2.48 -28.85
CA PRO A 223 15.87 -2.31 -28.82
C PRO A 223 16.28 -1.59 -27.52
N GLY A 224 17.21 -2.18 -26.77
CA GLY A 224 17.74 -1.60 -25.54
C GLY A 224 16.91 -1.84 -24.28
N LEU A 225 15.87 -2.68 -24.33
CA LEU A 225 15.05 -3.04 -23.17
C LEU A 225 15.09 -4.57 -22.91
N PRO A 226 16.06 -5.06 -22.12
CA PRO A 226 16.08 -6.47 -21.73
C PRO A 226 14.96 -6.78 -20.72
N PRO A 227 14.50 -8.04 -20.62
CA PRO A 227 13.63 -8.49 -19.56
C PRO A 227 14.22 -8.17 -18.18
N SER A 228 13.41 -7.62 -17.28
CA SER A 228 13.75 -7.32 -15.89
C SER A 228 12.52 -7.45 -15.01
N GLN A 229 12.72 -7.97 -13.80
CA GLN A 229 11.68 -8.08 -12.77
C GLN A 229 11.26 -6.72 -12.19
N SER A 230 12.13 -5.70 -12.33
CA SER A 230 11.85 -4.34 -11.87
C SER A 230 12.48 -3.32 -12.82
N MET A 231 11.67 -2.37 -13.27
CA MET A 231 12.07 -1.23 -14.09
C MET A 231 11.09 -0.06 -13.90
N GLU A 232 11.45 1.12 -14.38
CA GLU A 232 10.53 2.27 -14.47
C GLU A 232 10.81 2.97 -15.80
N VAL A 233 10.20 2.46 -16.87
CA VAL A 233 10.47 2.94 -18.22
C VAL A 233 9.19 3.47 -18.84
N PRO A 234 9.12 4.75 -19.24
CA PRO A 234 7.94 5.28 -19.91
C PRO A 234 7.84 4.67 -21.31
N VAL A 235 6.69 4.08 -21.61
CA VAL A 235 6.43 3.37 -22.87
C VAL A 235 5.06 3.73 -23.45
N THR A 236 4.94 3.55 -24.76
CA THR A 236 3.65 3.44 -25.44
C THR A 236 3.54 2.07 -26.09
N VAL A 237 2.31 1.59 -26.28
CA VAL A 237 2.05 0.33 -26.96
C VAL A 237 0.73 0.36 -27.72
N SER A 238 0.74 -0.26 -28.89
CA SER A 238 -0.42 -0.50 -29.74
C SER A 238 -0.74 -1.99 -29.68
N ALA A 239 -1.85 -2.36 -29.06
CA ALA A 239 -2.15 -3.75 -28.75
C ALA A 239 -3.65 -4.03 -28.76
N TYR A 240 -4.04 -5.24 -29.15
CA TYR A 240 -5.42 -5.69 -29.12
C TYR A 240 -5.82 -6.04 -27.70
N PHE A 241 -6.95 -5.52 -27.22
CA PHE A 241 -7.50 -5.98 -25.96
C PHE A 241 -8.03 -7.41 -26.10
N PHE A 242 -7.56 -8.32 -25.25
CA PHE A 242 -7.90 -9.73 -25.34
C PHE A 242 -8.96 -10.15 -24.33
N LYS A 243 -8.70 -9.94 -23.02
CA LYS A 243 -9.61 -10.33 -21.94
C LYS A 243 -9.23 -9.69 -20.60
N ARG A 244 -10.07 -9.85 -19.59
CA ARG A 244 -9.67 -9.64 -18.18
C ARG A 244 -9.08 -10.94 -17.64
N PHE A 245 -7.78 -10.92 -17.40
CA PHE A 245 -6.99 -12.09 -17.01
C PHE A 245 -6.78 -12.13 -15.50
N GLY A 246 -7.05 -13.28 -14.89
CA GLY A 246 -6.75 -13.53 -13.48
C GLY A 246 -5.33 -14.05 -13.29
N TYR A 247 -4.61 -13.44 -12.36
CA TYR A 247 -3.24 -13.82 -12.00
C TYR A 247 -3.07 -13.86 -10.48
N GLY A 248 -2.14 -14.71 -10.01
CA GLY A 248 -1.80 -14.83 -8.60
C GLY A 248 -0.88 -13.71 -8.13
N THR A 249 -1.13 -13.19 -6.94
CA THR A 249 -0.24 -12.29 -6.18
C THR A 249 -0.05 -12.85 -4.76
N GLN A 250 0.86 -12.26 -3.98
CA GLN A 250 1.05 -12.65 -2.58
C GLN A 250 -0.21 -12.44 -1.74
N ASP A 251 -1.01 -11.41 -2.06
CA ASP A 251 -2.24 -11.05 -1.35
C ASP A 251 -3.48 -11.83 -1.83
N GLY A 252 -3.28 -12.85 -2.68
CA GLY A 252 -4.35 -13.58 -3.35
C GLY A 252 -4.38 -13.30 -4.85
N ALA A 253 -5.45 -13.67 -5.53
CA ALA A 253 -5.51 -13.50 -6.98
C ALA A 253 -6.29 -12.25 -7.39
N THR A 254 -5.76 -11.59 -8.42
CA THR A 254 -6.17 -10.27 -8.90
C THR A 254 -6.44 -10.33 -10.40
N LEU A 255 -7.17 -9.34 -10.94
CA LEU A 255 -7.46 -9.21 -12.35
C LEU A 255 -6.64 -8.09 -12.99
N ALA A 256 -6.12 -8.34 -14.19
CA ALA A 256 -5.51 -7.33 -15.05
C ALA A 256 -6.14 -7.42 -16.45
N PRO A 257 -6.41 -6.28 -17.11
CA PRO A 257 -6.72 -6.32 -18.53
C PRO A 257 -5.49 -6.77 -19.31
N LEU A 258 -5.69 -7.78 -20.16
CA LEU A 258 -4.66 -8.41 -20.96
C LEU A 258 -4.74 -7.90 -22.40
N LEU A 259 -3.63 -7.42 -22.92
CA LEU A 259 -3.49 -7.00 -24.31
C LEU A 259 -2.43 -7.83 -25.05
N ILE A 260 -2.54 -7.89 -26.37
CA ILE A 260 -1.59 -8.57 -27.25
C ILE A 260 -1.12 -7.58 -28.32
N GLY A 261 0.17 -7.26 -28.33
CA GLY A 261 0.77 -6.31 -29.24
C GLY A 261 2.11 -6.81 -29.76
N LYS A 262 2.73 -6.06 -30.66
CA LYS A 262 4.00 -6.48 -31.27
C LYS A 262 5.20 -6.16 -30.39
N GLN A 263 5.32 -4.89 -30.00
CA GLN A 263 6.48 -4.35 -29.28
C GLN A 263 6.07 -3.10 -28.50
N PHE A 264 6.75 -2.81 -27.38
CA PHE A 264 6.65 -1.51 -26.72
C PHE A 264 7.51 -0.46 -27.43
N HIS A 265 7.05 0.78 -27.46
CA HIS A 265 7.83 1.93 -27.89
C HIS A 265 8.34 2.70 -26.69
N LEU A 266 9.66 2.84 -26.60
CA LEU A 266 10.31 3.64 -25.56
C LEU A 266 10.00 5.11 -25.79
N LEU A 267 9.39 5.76 -24.80
CA LEU A 267 9.31 7.21 -24.80
C LEU A 267 10.67 7.77 -24.37
N PRO A 268 11.15 8.85 -25.01
CA PRO A 268 12.34 9.53 -24.54
C PRO A 268 12.12 9.97 -23.09
N THR A 269 12.79 9.31 -22.17
CA THR A 269 12.79 9.67 -20.75
C THR A 269 13.39 11.07 -20.67
N VAL A 270 12.56 12.09 -20.50
CA VAL A 270 13.00 13.30 -19.80
C VAL A 270 13.48 12.77 -18.47
N LYS A 271 14.79 12.79 -18.23
CA LYS A 271 15.36 12.55 -16.90
C LYS A 271 14.78 13.61 -15.97
N GLN A 272 13.55 13.40 -15.51
CA GLN A 272 13.19 13.91 -14.21
C GLN A 272 14.08 13.12 -13.29
N ASP A 273 15.11 13.80 -12.78
CA ASP A 273 15.74 13.44 -11.52
C ASP A 273 14.61 13.36 -10.49
N ARG A 274 13.90 12.23 -10.49
CA ARG A 274 13.17 11.78 -9.33
C ARG A 274 14.29 11.48 -8.39
N GLN A 275 14.70 12.51 -7.64
CA GLN A 275 15.74 12.43 -6.64
C GLN A 275 15.44 11.18 -5.87
N ARG A 276 16.26 10.17 -6.13
CA ARG A 276 16.34 8.92 -5.42
C ARG A 276 16.17 9.31 -3.96
N THR A 277 15.13 8.82 -3.30
CA THR A 277 14.86 9.07 -1.88
C THR A 277 15.94 8.37 -1.03
N GLU A 278 17.20 8.44 -1.44
CA GLU A 278 18.31 8.26 -0.53
C GLU A 278 18.22 9.41 0.45
N SER A 279 18.24 9.05 1.73
CA SER A 279 18.53 9.93 2.85
C SER A 279 17.37 10.31 3.78
N ILE A 280 16.08 10.04 3.50
CA ILE A 280 15.08 10.21 4.59
C ILE A 280 15.39 9.26 5.75
N THR A 281 15.81 8.03 5.47
CA THR A 281 16.17 7.04 6.50
C THR A 281 17.35 7.50 7.38
N TYR A 282 18.38 8.12 6.79
CA TYR A 282 19.52 8.65 7.56
C TYR A 282 19.14 9.87 8.40
N TYR A 283 18.27 10.76 7.89
CA TYR A 283 17.75 11.88 8.68
C TYR A 283 16.86 11.41 9.84
N VAL A 284 15.98 10.42 9.61
CA VAL A 284 15.13 9.83 10.66
C VAL A 284 15.98 9.15 11.74
N LEU A 285 16.98 8.35 11.35
CA LEU A 285 17.92 7.72 12.30
C LEU A 285 18.75 8.75 13.07
N ALA A 286 19.23 9.81 12.41
CA ALA A 286 19.97 10.88 13.05
C ALA A 286 19.12 11.65 14.07
N VAL A 287 17.86 11.95 13.74
CA VAL A 287 16.92 12.60 14.66
C VAL A 287 16.62 11.70 15.86
N LEU A 288 16.39 10.41 15.64
CA LEU A 288 16.12 9.45 16.72
C LEU A 288 17.34 9.28 17.64
N ALA A 289 18.55 9.22 17.07
CA ALA A 289 19.79 9.21 17.84
C ALA A 289 20.01 10.50 18.65
N ALA A 290 19.70 11.67 18.07
CA ALA A 290 19.78 12.95 18.76
C ALA A 290 18.79 13.04 19.93
N ILE A 291 17.56 12.52 19.77
CA ILE A 291 16.57 12.42 20.83
C ILE A 291 17.08 11.52 21.96
N CYS A 292 17.59 10.32 21.65
CA CYS A 292 18.17 9.41 22.63
C CYS A 292 19.36 10.03 23.38
N LEU A 293 20.23 10.76 22.68
CA LEU A 293 21.37 11.45 23.29
C LEU A 293 20.91 12.57 24.25
N MET A 294 19.93 13.38 23.83
CA MET A 294 19.35 14.44 24.66
C MET A 294 18.75 13.87 25.95
N PHE A 295 18.00 12.77 25.83
CA PHE A 295 17.42 12.08 26.98
C PHE A 295 18.48 11.45 27.88
N GLY A 296 19.51 10.82 27.32
CA GLY A 296 20.64 10.27 28.09
C GLY A 296 21.38 11.35 28.87
N LEU A 297 21.62 12.51 28.26
CA LEU A 297 22.20 13.67 28.92
C LEU A 297 21.29 14.21 30.03
N MET A 298 19.98 14.32 29.79
CA MET A 298 19.01 14.76 30.79
C MET A 298 19.04 13.83 32.02
N LEU A 299 19.01 12.51 31.83
CA LEU A 299 19.11 11.53 32.91
C LEU A 299 20.45 11.60 33.63
N TYR A 300 21.55 11.77 32.90
CA TYR A 300 22.89 11.94 33.48
C TYR A 300 22.97 13.18 34.38
N PHE A 301 22.50 14.33 33.90
CA PHE A 301 22.46 15.57 34.69
C PHE A 301 21.55 15.43 35.91
N PHE A 302 20.43 14.73 35.75
CA PHE A 302 19.51 14.44 36.85
C PHE A 302 20.16 13.56 37.93
N MET A 303 20.79 12.44 37.56
CA MET A 303 21.53 11.58 38.50
C MET A 303 22.68 12.33 39.19
N ARG A 304 23.36 13.22 38.47
CA ARG A 304 24.42 14.07 39.02
C ARG A 304 23.87 15.12 39.99
N SER A 305 22.68 15.67 39.71
CA SER A 305 21.98 16.62 40.57
C SER A 305 21.47 15.94 41.85
N ASP A 306 20.93 14.74 41.72
CA ASP A 306 20.38 13.98 42.85
C ASP A 306 21.48 13.54 43.83
N ARG A 307 22.69 13.25 43.31
CA ARG A 307 23.89 13.07 44.14
C ARG A 307 24.28 14.31 44.96
N LYS A 308 23.92 15.53 44.52
CA LYS A 308 24.12 16.74 45.33
C LYS A 308 23.01 16.92 46.37
N PHE A 309 21.78 16.50 46.06
CA PHE A 309 20.66 16.55 47.00
C PHE A 309 20.80 15.53 48.13
N SER A 310 21.32 14.34 47.85
CA SER A 310 21.64 13.35 48.90
C SER A 310 22.75 13.81 49.87
N LYS A 311 23.54 14.82 49.46
CA LYS A 311 24.55 15.48 50.31
C LYS A 311 24.05 16.76 50.99
N SER A 312 22.87 17.28 50.65
CA SER A 312 22.34 18.49 51.26
C SER A 312 21.69 18.17 52.62
N HIS A 313 21.75 19.13 53.55
CA HIS A 313 21.36 19.01 54.96
C HIS A 313 19.95 18.43 55.21
N LEU A 314 19.06 18.44 54.23
CA LEU A 314 17.72 17.85 54.31
C LEU A 314 17.73 16.32 54.36
N ALA A 315 18.69 15.65 53.70
CA ALA A 315 18.83 14.19 53.83
C ALA A 315 19.31 13.79 55.23
N LYS A 316 20.10 14.64 55.90
CA LYS A 316 20.46 14.48 57.32
C LYS A 316 19.26 14.70 58.25
N LEU A 317 18.42 15.69 57.97
CA LEU A 317 17.20 15.96 58.75
C LEU A 317 16.12 14.86 58.57
N ALA A 318 15.96 14.34 57.35
CA ALA A 318 15.05 13.22 57.08
C ALA A 318 15.51 11.94 57.78
N LYS A 319 16.82 11.68 57.86
CA LYS A 319 17.40 10.56 58.61
C LYS A 319 17.36 10.77 60.13
N SER A 320 17.49 12.00 60.63
CA SER A 320 17.41 12.30 62.06
C SER A 320 15.98 12.34 62.61
N SER A 321 14.97 12.51 61.75
CA SER A 321 13.55 12.43 62.15
C SER A 321 13.12 11.07 62.73
N HIS A 322 13.90 10.01 62.49
CA HIS A 322 13.62 8.65 62.97
C HIS A 322 14.33 8.30 64.29
N ASP A 323 15.19 9.17 64.81
CA ASP A 323 15.85 8.98 66.12
C ASP A 323 16.00 10.34 66.82
N PRO A 324 15.05 10.76 67.66
CA PRO A 324 15.07 12.08 68.27
C PRO A 324 16.14 12.13 69.36
N GLN A 325 17.35 12.56 68.99
CA GLN A 325 18.37 12.95 69.96
C GLN A 325 17.94 14.27 70.64
N PRO A 326 18.16 14.42 71.96
CA PRO A 326 17.66 15.57 72.74
C PRO A 326 18.21 16.93 72.28
N VAL A 327 19.30 16.95 71.51
CA VAL A 327 19.91 18.15 70.92
C VAL A 327 19.04 18.74 69.80
N ASP A 328 18.28 17.92 69.06
CA ASP A 328 17.46 18.37 67.93
C ASP A 328 16.16 19.07 68.38
N LEU A 329 15.67 18.77 69.59
CA LEU A 329 14.51 19.45 70.20
C LEU A 329 14.82 20.88 70.66
N GLU A 330 16.08 21.17 71.02
CA GLU A 330 16.51 22.53 71.35
C GLU A 330 16.60 23.45 70.13
N LEU A 331 16.88 22.88 68.95
CA LEU A 331 16.91 23.63 67.70
C LEU A 331 15.51 24.00 67.19
N LEU A 332 14.52 23.13 67.41
CA LEU A 332 13.11 23.42 67.11
C LEU A 332 12.54 24.54 67.98
N LYS A 333 13.04 24.72 69.21
CA LYS A 333 12.68 25.86 70.07
C LYS A 333 13.23 27.20 69.59
N ARG A 334 14.22 27.22 68.69
CA ARG A 334 14.83 28.46 68.15
C ARG A 334 14.19 28.92 66.84
N LEU A 335 13.31 28.13 66.23
CA LEU A 335 12.53 28.57 65.08
C LEU A 335 11.36 29.41 65.60
N GLU A 336 11.44 30.72 65.34
CA GLU A 336 10.38 31.67 65.62
C GLU A 336 9.12 31.23 64.87
N THR A 337 8.16 30.72 65.63
CA THR A 337 6.90 30.19 65.10
C THR A 337 5.97 31.39 64.98
N VAL A 338 5.71 31.82 63.75
CA VAL A 338 4.69 32.82 63.47
C VAL A 338 3.34 32.19 63.80
N ASP A 339 2.64 32.75 64.79
CA ASP A 339 1.30 32.32 65.16
C ASP A 339 0.36 32.54 63.96
N PRO A 340 -0.26 31.49 63.40
CA PRO A 340 -1.15 31.64 62.25
C PRO A 340 -2.31 32.59 62.53
N GLY A 341 -2.68 32.85 63.79
CA GLY A 341 -3.70 33.84 64.16
C GLY A 341 -3.37 35.29 63.80
N GLU A 342 -2.09 35.67 63.72
CA GLU A 342 -1.69 37.02 63.30
C GLU A 342 -1.74 37.22 61.78
N ALA A 343 -1.41 36.18 61.00
CA ALA A 343 -1.45 36.23 59.53
C ALA A 343 -2.87 36.42 58.95
N PHE A 344 -3.92 36.11 59.72
CA PHE A 344 -5.31 36.29 59.29
C PHE A 344 -5.92 37.64 59.68
N LYS A 345 -5.26 38.47 60.49
CA LYS A 345 -5.77 39.83 60.81
C LYS A 345 -5.61 40.80 59.63
N ASP A 346 -4.60 40.61 58.78
CA ASP A 346 -4.35 41.47 57.62
C ASP A 346 -5.32 41.25 56.44
N PHE A 347 -6.17 40.22 56.51
CA PHE A 347 -7.15 39.90 55.45
C PHE A 347 -8.58 40.42 55.70
N LYS A 348 -8.85 41.10 56.82
CA LYS A 348 -10.17 41.70 57.07
C LYS A 348 -10.21 43.15 56.56
N ALA A 349 -10.63 43.29 55.31
CA ALA A 349 -10.78 44.55 54.55
C ALA A 349 -11.96 45.42 55.06
N PRO A 350 -12.10 46.69 54.60
CA PRO A 350 -12.69 47.81 55.34
C PRO A 350 -14.22 47.82 55.35
N GLU A 351 -14.80 48.13 56.50
CA GLU A 351 -16.23 48.30 56.71
C GLU A 351 -16.62 49.77 56.47
N ASN A 352 -17.10 50.02 55.25
CA ASN A 352 -18.23 50.87 54.87
C ASN A 352 -18.71 51.92 55.91
N ASP A 353 -18.28 53.17 55.75
CA ASP A 353 -18.86 54.32 56.48
C ASP A 353 -19.74 55.10 55.50
N GLY A 354 -21.06 54.93 55.67
CA GLY A 354 -22.10 55.50 54.82
C GLY A 354 -23.38 55.72 55.62
N ASP A 355 -23.55 56.98 56.02
CA ASP A 355 -24.79 57.69 56.34
C ASP A 355 -25.59 57.34 57.61
N GLN A 356 -25.65 58.32 58.53
CA GLN A 356 -26.91 58.97 58.95
C GLN A 356 -26.70 60.07 60.02
N GLN A 357 -27.14 61.30 59.74
CA GLN A 357 -27.94 62.22 60.59
C GLN A 357 -28.07 63.57 59.85
N SER A 358 -29.26 63.88 59.30
CA SER A 358 -30.37 64.64 59.93
C SER A 358 -30.08 66.12 60.14
#